data_AF-A0A229Y079-F1
#
_entry.id   AF-A0A229Y079-F1
#
_cell.length_a   1.000
_cell.length_b   1.000
_cell.length_c   1.000
_cell.angle_alpha   90.00
_cell.angle_beta   90.00
_cell.angle_gamma   90.00
#
_symmetry.space_group_name_H-M   'P 1'
#
loop_
_entity.id
_entity.type
_entity.pdbx_description
1 polymer ?
#
loop_
_entity_poly.entity_id
_entity_poly.type
_entity_poly.pdbx_seq_one_letter_code
_entity_poly.pdbx_strand_id
1 'polypeptide(L)'
;MAISSIFPHLLPARHLPPNNNVVTRFIASKPSPYTYSSWLSFMASDITPPGSDLVTPLTPPPTEEKASPIVTKVLRHLRQHQQGHRPQSSWVEYPLKPKEYVDFTNLLGSDGRLSGYVKDKVRYDYNPSRSRLTVRMPTAIHDTFCAKLAGEISNQLRQFEKSEGSVADFAGQIEHFSTSRINLPIDSEDDELKYSTREPDASFGHPKAQYPGVVIEICYSQKRRDVALLADDYILNTDGSIKVVVCVDIDYKQSQRATLSVWRPEYVTVEGKEYFQTTADVDAQAFRTDDGIPVEDTMLRLSLRDFATDPLLEEYADINQEVVITAQQLCAFLQSAEARQSAQIHHEGSVNTIRPGVLKRRRHITPSDVTGSDDEQTSERETKRGRSDSDYHPSSLSGESTI
;
A
#
# COMPACT_ATOMS: atom_id res chain seq x y z
N MET A 1 78.26 16.20 12.90
CA MET A 1 77.36 16.97 12.00
C MET A 1 75.97 16.88 12.58
N ALA A 2 75.40 18.03 12.93
CA ALA A 2 74.08 18.19 13.52
C ALA A 2 72.99 18.35 12.45
N ILE A 3 71.73 18.40 12.92
CA ILE A 3 70.42 18.76 12.33
C ILE A 3 69.47 17.56 12.55
N SER A 4 68.66 17.46 13.62
CA SER A 4 67.57 18.32 14.14
C SER A 4 66.30 18.34 13.28
N SER A 5 65.17 17.86 13.84
CA SER A 5 63.80 18.38 13.70
C SER A 5 62.78 17.26 14.02
N ILE A 6 62.31 17.11 15.26
CA ILE A 6 61.16 17.79 15.92
C ILE A 6 59.82 17.06 15.68
N PHE A 7 59.38 16.40 16.77
CA PHE A 7 58.00 16.01 17.09
C PHE A 7 57.15 17.26 17.43
N PRO A 8 55.85 17.30 17.10
CA PRO A 8 54.91 18.17 17.79
C PRO A 8 54.23 17.44 18.97
N HIS A 9 54.21 18.17 20.07
CA HIS A 9 53.62 17.83 21.35
C HIS A 9 52.09 17.73 21.33
N LEU A 10 51.58 16.72 22.02
CA LEU A 10 50.25 16.65 22.61
C LEU A 10 50.01 17.84 23.56
N LEU A 11 48.89 18.52 23.39
CA LEU A 11 48.24 19.33 24.43
C LEU A 11 46.90 18.66 24.81
N PRO A 12 46.54 18.63 26.10
CA PRO A 12 45.38 17.91 26.59
C PRO A 12 44.09 18.72 26.38
N ALA A 13 43.03 18.04 25.92
CA ALA A 13 41.68 18.59 25.84
C ALA A 13 41.12 18.80 27.25
N ARG A 14 40.60 20.00 27.49
CA ARG A 14 39.99 20.45 28.74
C ARG A 14 38.62 19.79 28.94
N HIS A 15 38.43 19.19 30.11
CA HIS A 15 37.12 18.87 30.68
C HIS A 15 36.41 20.16 31.12
N LEU A 16 35.18 20.38 30.63
CA LEU A 16 34.14 21.20 31.25
C LEU A 16 32.75 20.52 31.01
N PRO A 17 31.75 20.77 31.87
CA PRO A 17 30.77 19.79 32.37
C PRO A 17 29.44 19.76 31.56
N PRO A 18 28.48 18.86 31.88
CA PRO A 18 27.33 18.59 31.02
C PRO A 18 26.27 19.68 31.14
N ASN A 19 25.74 20.14 30.01
CA ASN A 19 24.64 21.09 29.99
C ASN A 19 23.33 20.32 29.76
N ASN A 20 22.63 20.03 30.86
CA ASN A 20 21.23 19.68 30.88
C ASN A 20 20.40 20.85 30.33
N ASN A 21 19.68 20.64 29.23
CA ASN A 21 18.48 21.42 28.95
C ASN A 21 17.43 20.53 28.28
N VAL A 22 16.73 19.79 29.15
CA VAL A 22 15.34 19.40 28.92
C VAL A 22 14.53 20.70 28.87
N VAL A 23 13.98 21.05 27.71
CA VAL A 23 12.90 22.03 27.62
C VAL A 23 11.72 21.38 26.93
N THR A 24 10.95 20.68 27.76
CA THR A 24 9.54 20.36 27.54
C THR A 24 8.78 21.68 27.38
N ARG A 25 8.31 22.03 26.18
CA ARG A 25 7.31 23.10 26.01
C ARG A 25 5.91 22.51 26.05
N PHE A 26 5.35 22.49 27.26
CA PHE A 26 3.91 22.61 27.47
C PHE A 26 3.51 24.05 27.10
N ILE A 27 2.58 24.22 26.15
CA ILE A 27 1.87 25.50 25.99
C ILE A 27 0.47 25.31 26.55
N ALA A 28 0.27 25.94 27.72
CA ALA A 28 -1.01 26.06 28.37
C ALA A 28 -1.91 27.05 27.62
N SER A 29 -3.11 26.58 27.33
CA SER A 29 -4.28 27.39 26.98
C SER A 29 -4.65 28.31 28.13
N LYS A 30 -5.06 29.56 27.83
CA LYS A 30 -6.15 30.25 28.54
C LYS A 30 -6.85 31.25 27.61
N PRO A 31 -8.19 31.37 27.72
CA PRO A 31 -9.04 32.18 26.86
C PRO A 31 -9.25 33.59 27.43
N SER A 32 -9.73 34.52 26.60
CA SER A 32 -10.25 35.81 27.07
C SER A 32 -11.50 36.25 26.28
N PRO A 33 -12.46 36.93 26.93
CA PRO A 33 -13.87 36.97 26.53
C PRO A 33 -14.41 38.40 26.28
N TYR A 34 -15.72 38.47 26.00
CA TYR A 34 -16.66 39.63 26.09
C TYR A 34 -16.66 40.65 24.92
N THR A 35 -17.67 40.62 24.03
CA THR A 35 -18.99 41.34 24.02
C THR A 35 -18.88 42.84 23.67
N TYR A 36 -19.81 43.56 23.01
CA TYR A 36 -21.27 43.60 23.05
C TYR A 36 -21.83 44.49 21.89
N SER A 37 -23.15 44.49 21.73
CA SER A 37 -24.03 45.48 21.04
C SER A 37 -24.18 45.36 19.51
N SER A 38 -25.36 45.50 18.89
CA SER A 38 -26.56 46.25 19.29
C SER A 38 -27.81 45.68 18.60
N TRP A 39 -28.93 45.72 19.32
CA TRP A 39 -30.30 45.46 18.86
C TRP A 39 -30.98 46.76 18.42
N LEU A 40 -31.90 46.69 17.45
CA LEU A 40 -32.99 47.66 17.33
C LEU A 40 -34.31 46.95 17.04
N SER A 41 -35.27 47.29 17.89
CA SER A 41 -36.63 46.78 18.07
C SER A 41 -37.60 47.38 17.04
N PHE A 42 -38.74 46.72 16.75
CA PHE A 42 -40.07 47.26 17.07
C PHE A 42 -41.23 46.30 16.69
N MET A 43 -41.91 45.83 17.73
CA MET A 43 -43.35 45.61 18.01
C MET A 43 -44.35 45.02 16.99
N ALA A 44 -45.19 44.15 17.57
CA ALA A 44 -46.27 43.33 17.05
C ALA A 44 -47.59 44.07 16.75
N SER A 45 -48.48 43.39 16.03
CA SER A 45 -49.94 43.55 16.13
C SER A 45 -50.64 42.27 15.67
N ASP A 46 -51.40 41.66 16.58
CA ASP A 46 -52.30 40.51 16.39
C ASP A 46 -53.50 40.84 15.50
N ILE A 47 -53.72 40.06 14.41
CA ILE A 47 -55.06 39.82 13.83
C ILE A 47 -55.07 38.45 13.10
N THR A 48 -55.93 37.51 13.53
CA THR A 48 -56.41 36.34 12.73
C THR A 48 -57.82 36.68 12.23
N PRO A 49 -58.28 36.28 11.01
CA PRO A 49 -58.79 34.91 10.68
C PRO A 49 -58.72 34.58 9.15
N PRO A 50 -59.48 33.60 8.59
CA PRO A 50 -59.63 32.16 8.86
C PRO A 50 -59.14 31.28 7.67
N GLY A 51 -59.30 29.96 7.82
CA GLY A 51 -58.69 28.89 7.01
C GLY A 51 -58.86 28.92 5.49
N SER A 52 -57.86 28.35 4.82
CA SER A 52 -57.99 27.69 3.54
C SER A 52 -56.94 26.58 3.44
N ASP A 53 -57.40 25.37 3.16
CA ASP A 53 -56.60 24.18 2.94
C ASP A 53 -55.63 24.40 1.77
N LEU A 54 -54.34 24.35 2.05
CA LEU A 54 -53.31 24.07 1.05
C LEU A 54 -52.40 23.00 1.61
N VAL A 55 -52.63 21.78 1.12
CA VAL A 55 -51.67 20.68 1.17
C VAL A 55 -50.36 21.21 0.58
N THR A 56 -49.40 21.53 1.45
CA THR A 56 -48.02 21.72 1.05
C THR A 56 -47.53 20.38 0.49
N PRO A 57 -46.96 20.33 -0.72
CA PRO A 57 -46.30 19.12 -1.17
C PRO A 57 -45.14 18.87 -0.22
N LEU A 58 -45.15 17.69 0.40
CA LEU A 58 -44.05 17.16 1.19
C LEU A 58 -42.75 17.42 0.43
N THR A 59 -41.89 18.26 1.01
CA THR A 59 -40.50 18.36 0.60
C THR A 59 -39.95 16.93 0.59
N PRO A 60 -39.34 16.44 -0.50
CA PRO A 60 -38.70 15.14 -0.46
C PRO A 60 -37.66 15.13 0.67
N PRO A 61 -37.42 13.98 1.31
CA PRO A 61 -36.40 13.87 2.35
C PRO A 61 -35.05 14.35 1.77
N PRO A 62 -34.09 14.77 2.61
CA PRO A 62 -32.82 15.31 2.16
C PRO A 62 -32.23 14.28 1.20
N THR A 63 -32.12 14.69 -0.07
CA THR A 63 -31.49 13.92 -1.13
C THR A 63 -30.16 13.42 -0.55
N GLU A 64 -29.99 12.11 -0.40
CA GLU A 64 -28.68 11.51 -0.21
C GLU A 64 -27.74 12.23 -1.17
N GLU A 65 -26.76 12.95 -0.64
CA GLU A 65 -25.86 13.79 -1.43
C GLU A 65 -25.26 12.86 -2.49
N LYS A 66 -25.77 12.96 -3.74
CA LYS A 66 -25.44 11.98 -4.78
C LYS A 66 -23.92 12.01 -4.93
N ALA A 67 -23.30 10.85 -4.72
CA ALA A 67 -21.86 10.70 -4.79
C ALA A 67 -21.32 11.40 -6.05
N SER A 68 -20.23 12.16 -5.88
CA SER A 68 -19.61 12.90 -6.99
C SER A 68 -19.44 11.98 -8.22
N PRO A 69 -19.65 12.48 -9.46
CA PRO A 69 -19.52 11.67 -10.66
C PRO A 69 -18.17 10.94 -10.77
N ILE A 70 -17.10 11.55 -10.22
CA ILE A 70 -15.77 10.93 -10.19
C ILE A 70 -15.71 9.75 -9.22
N VAL A 71 -16.29 9.89 -8.02
CA VAL A 71 -16.37 8.82 -7.01
C VAL A 71 -17.17 7.63 -7.56
N THR A 72 -18.31 7.92 -8.20
CA THR A 72 -19.12 6.90 -8.88
C THR A 72 -18.35 6.20 -9.99
N LYS A 73 -17.53 6.95 -10.75
CA LYS A 73 -16.67 6.38 -11.79
C LYS A 73 -15.61 5.44 -11.22
N VAL A 74 -14.96 5.81 -10.11
CA VAL A 74 -13.97 4.97 -9.41
C VAL A 74 -14.63 3.69 -8.91
N LEU A 75 -15.73 3.78 -8.16
CA LEU A 75 -16.43 2.61 -7.62
C LEU A 75 -16.92 1.67 -8.72
N ARG A 76 -17.42 2.21 -9.83
CA ARG A 76 -17.79 1.41 -11.01
C ARG A 76 -16.59 0.68 -11.62
N HIS A 77 -15.44 1.34 -11.72
CA HIS A 77 -14.22 0.69 -12.20
C HIS A 77 -13.82 -0.49 -11.29
N LEU A 78 -13.86 -0.31 -9.98
CA LEU A 78 -13.57 -1.37 -9.01
C LEU A 78 -14.56 -2.54 -9.09
N ARG A 79 -15.86 -2.25 -9.28
CA ARG A 79 -16.90 -3.29 -9.46
C ARG A 79 -16.72 -4.08 -10.76
N GLN A 80 -16.39 -3.41 -11.85
CA GLN A 80 -16.09 -4.09 -13.12
C GLN A 80 -14.90 -5.05 -12.95
N HIS A 81 -13.87 -4.60 -12.23
CA HIS A 81 -12.71 -5.42 -11.91
C HIS A 81 -13.08 -6.65 -11.05
N GLN A 82 -13.90 -6.46 -10.02
CA GLN A 82 -14.43 -7.54 -9.18
C GLN A 82 -15.21 -8.59 -10.00
N GLN A 83 -15.91 -8.15 -11.06
CA GLN A 83 -16.64 -9.03 -11.99
C GLN A 83 -15.74 -9.73 -13.02
N GLY A 84 -14.42 -9.55 -12.95
CA GLY A 84 -13.44 -10.18 -13.83
C GLY A 84 -13.12 -9.40 -15.11
N HIS A 85 -13.59 -8.16 -15.25
CA HIS A 85 -13.17 -7.31 -16.36
C HIS A 85 -11.72 -6.88 -16.14
N ARG A 86 -10.82 -7.30 -17.04
CA ARG A 86 -9.43 -6.87 -16.99
C ARG A 86 -9.31 -5.42 -17.47
N PRO A 87 -8.69 -4.54 -16.68
CA PRO A 87 -8.52 -3.16 -17.07
C PRO A 87 -7.43 -3.08 -18.14
N GLN A 88 -7.58 -2.13 -19.06
CA GLN A 88 -6.60 -1.90 -20.14
C GLN A 88 -5.26 -1.38 -19.60
N SER A 89 -5.29 -0.75 -18.42
CA SER A 89 -4.13 -0.30 -17.66
C SER A 89 -4.22 -0.83 -16.24
N SER A 90 -3.12 -1.40 -15.75
CA SER A 90 -2.92 -1.79 -14.35
C SER A 90 -2.66 -0.59 -13.43
N TRP A 91 -2.57 0.63 -13.98
CA TRP A 91 -2.41 1.87 -13.23
C TRP A 91 -3.39 2.92 -13.76
N VAL A 92 -4.28 3.43 -12.91
CA VAL A 92 -5.27 4.44 -13.27
C VAL A 92 -5.31 5.54 -12.22
N GLU A 93 -5.22 6.79 -12.67
CA GLU A 93 -5.31 7.97 -11.82
C GLU A 93 -6.67 8.65 -11.96
N TYR A 94 -7.19 9.12 -10.83
CA TYR A 94 -8.43 9.87 -10.73
C TYR A 94 -8.19 11.16 -9.94
N PRO A 95 -8.61 12.33 -10.47
CA PRO A 95 -8.59 13.58 -9.71
C PRO A 95 -9.70 13.54 -8.66
N LEU A 96 -9.36 13.28 -7.40
CA LEU A 96 -10.28 13.24 -6.25
C LEU A 96 -9.86 14.29 -5.22
N LYS A 97 -10.73 15.27 -4.98
CA LYS A 97 -10.54 16.24 -3.89
C LYS A 97 -10.66 15.55 -2.52
N PRO A 98 -10.15 16.15 -1.43
CA PRO A 98 -10.22 15.55 -0.10
C PRO A 98 -11.63 15.14 0.35
N LYS A 99 -12.64 16.00 0.13
CA LYS A 99 -14.05 15.65 0.42
C LYS A 99 -14.51 14.43 -0.40
N GLU A 100 -14.18 14.39 -1.69
CA GLU A 100 -14.55 13.28 -2.57
C GLU A 100 -13.82 11.97 -2.21
N TYR A 101 -12.60 12.06 -1.68
CA TYR A 101 -11.89 10.90 -1.16
C TYR A 101 -12.55 10.34 0.10
N VAL A 102 -13.02 11.21 1.01
CA VAL A 102 -13.82 10.80 2.17
C VAL A 102 -15.12 10.14 1.72
N ASP A 103 -15.80 10.70 0.73
CA ASP A 103 -17.01 10.09 0.17
C ASP A 103 -16.70 8.73 -0.47
N PHE A 104 -15.59 8.61 -1.19
CA PHE A 104 -15.12 7.36 -1.78
C PHE A 104 -14.85 6.29 -0.72
N THR A 105 -14.11 6.61 0.36
CA THR A 105 -13.80 5.64 1.41
C THR A 105 -15.05 5.23 2.18
N ASN A 106 -15.97 6.15 2.46
CA ASN A 106 -17.25 5.86 3.10
C ASN A 106 -18.11 4.93 2.24
N LEU A 107 -18.29 5.25 0.95
CA LEU A 107 -19.09 4.44 0.03
C LEU A 107 -18.46 3.07 -0.24
N LEU A 108 -17.14 3.01 -0.33
CA LEU A 108 -16.43 1.74 -0.42
C LEU A 108 -16.66 0.92 0.85
N GLY A 109 -16.57 1.53 2.04
CA GLY A 109 -16.81 0.89 3.33
C GLY A 109 -18.23 0.34 3.51
N SER A 110 -19.24 1.02 2.97
CA SER A 110 -20.63 0.58 2.99
C SER A 110 -20.90 -0.66 2.13
N ASP A 111 -20.08 -0.89 1.10
CA ASP A 111 -20.16 -2.06 0.21
C ASP A 111 -19.18 -3.14 0.70
N GLY A 112 -19.58 -3.93 1.71
CA GLY A 112 -18.70 -4.90 2.35
C GLY A 112 -18.05 -5.92 1.40
N ARG A 113 -18.74 -6.31 0.32
CA ARG A 113 -18.22 -7.23 -0.70
C ARG A 113 -17.16 -6.54 -1.56
N LEU A 114 -17.43 -5.33 -2.04
CA LEU A 114 -16.45 -4.56 -2.81
C LEU A 114 -15.26 -4.15 -1.94
N SER A 115 -15.50 -3.72 -0.69
CA SER A 115 -14.47 -3.36 0.28
C SER A 115 -13.51 -4.52 0.56
N GLY A 116 -14.05 -5.71 0.86
CA GLY A 116 -13.25 -6.91 1.08
C GLY A 116 -12.43 -7.29 -0.16
N TYR A 117 -13.03 -7.18 -1.35
CA TYR A 117 -12.33 -7.39 -2.61
C TYR A 117 -11.20 -6.39 -2.84
N VAL A 118 -11.47 -5.10 -2.66
CA VAL A 118 -10.49 -4.02 -2.86
C VAL A 118 -9.32 -4.20 -1.90
N LYS A 119 -9.59 -4.48 -0.62
CA LYS A 119 -8.55 -4.73 0.39
C LYS A 119 -7.63 -5.90 0.03
N ASP A 120 -8.14 -6.93 -0.65
CA ASP A 120 -7.39 -8.15 -0.99
C ASP A 120 -6.76 -8.10 -2.39
N LYS A 121 -7.40 -7.44 -3.37
CA LYS A 121 -7.08 -7.57 -4.80
C LYS A 121 -6.70 -6.27 -5.50
N VAL A 122 -6.86 -5.12 -4.85
CA VAL A 122 -6.60 -3.81 -5.44
C VAL A 122 -5.65 -3.04 -4.54
N ARG A 123 -4.65 -2.38 -5.11
CA ARG A 123 -3.83 -1.41 -4.37
C ARG A 123 -4.26 -0.01 -4.74
N TYR A 124 -4.27 0.91 -3.79
CA TYR A 124 -4.53 2.30 -4.12
C TYR A 124 -3.82 3.26 -3.17
N ASP A 125 -3.39 4.38 -3.73
CA ASP A 125 -2.70 5.44 -3.03
C ASP A 125 -3.50 6.74 -3.17
N TYR A 126 -3.50 7.56 -2.13
CA TYR A 126 -4.15 8.87 -2.18
C TYR A 126 -3.20 9.96 -1.71
N ASN A 127 -2.99 10.94 -2.59
CA ASN A 127 -2.22 12.14 -2.29
C ASN A 127 -3.18 13.36 -2.22
N PRO A 128 -3.48 13.91 -1.03
CA PRO A 128 -4.41 15.02 -0.88
C PRO A 128 -3.86 16.34 -1.42
N SER A 129 -2.55 16.61 -1.35
CA SER A 129 -1.96 17.85 -1.89
C SER A 129 -2.10 17.92 -3.41
N ARG A 130 -2.02 16.77 -4.08
CA ARG A 130 -2.25 16.64 -5.53
C ARG A 130 -3.72 16.34 -5.87
N SER A 131 -4.60 16.18 -4.88
CA SER A 131 -6.00 15.76 -5.04
C SER A 131 -6.13 14.58 -6.00
N ARG A 132 -5.34 13.52 -5.77
CA ARG A 132 -5.20 12.42 -6.73
C ARG A 132 -5.25 11.05 -6.05
N LEU A 133 -6.18 10.22 -6.51
CA LEU A 133 -6.28 8.80 -6.19
C LEU A 133 -5.63 8.00 -7.33
N THR A 134 -4.69 7.15 -6.98
CA THR A 134 -4.08 6.18 -7.88
C THR A 134 -4.60 4.79 -7.55
N VAL A 135 -5.20 4.11 -8.51
CA VAL A 135 -5.61 2.70 -8.41
C VAL A 135 -4.61 1.86 -9.19
N ARG A 136 -4.00 0.89 -8.50
CA ARG A 136 -3.03 -0.06 -9.03
C ARG A 136 -3.59 -1.47 -8.95
N MET A 137 -3.52 -2.19 -10.06
CA MET A 137 -3.90 -3.58 -10.17
C MET A 137 -2.64 -4.43 -10.28
N PRO A 138 -2.26 -5.15 -9.21
CA PRO A 138 -1.13 -6.05 -9.27
C PRO A 138 -1.34 -7.08 -10.38
N THR A 139 -0.29 -7.34 -11.14
CA THR A 139 -0.27 -8.43 -12.12
C THR A 139 0.56 -9.58 -11.57
N ALA A 140 0.33 -10.79 -12.10
CA ALA A 140 1.09 -11.96 -11.68
C ALA A 140 2.61 -11.79 -11.82
N ILE A 141 3.06 -10.97 -12.77
CA ILE A 141 4.48 -10.66 -12.92
C ILE A 141 4.96 -9.78 -11.76
N HIS A 142 4.25 -8.70 -11.42
CA HIS A 142 4.60 -7.84 -10.29
C HIS A 142 4.66 -8.64 -8.99
N ASP A 143 3.61 -9.40 -8.67
CA ASP A 143 3.54 -10.16 -7.43
C ASP A 143 4.66 -11.20 -7.33
N THR A 144 4.90 -11.95 -8.42
CA THR A 144 5.92 -13.01 -8.42
C THR A 144 7.33 -12.43 -8.40
N PHE A 145 7.58 -11.36 -9.15
CA PHE A 145 8.88 -10.68 -9.17
C PHE A 145 9.18 -10.05 -7.80
N CYS A 146 8.25 -9.27 -7.27
CA CYS A 146 8.39 -8.63 -5.97
C CYS A 146 8.62 -9.66 -4.86
N ALA A 147 7.84 -10.76 -4.83
CA ALA A 147 8.02 -11.81 -3.83
C ALA A 147 9.41 -12.46 -3.90
N LYS A 148 9.98 -12.64 -5.10
CA LYS A 148 11.34 -13.17 -5.27
C LYS A 148 12.41 -12.18 -4.85
N LEU A 149 12.26 -10.92 -5.23
CA LEU A 149 13.17 -9.84 -4.83
C LEU A 149 13.19 -9.69 -3.30
N ALA A 150 12.02 -9.53 -2.68
CA ALA A 150 11.89 -9.43 -1.23
C ALA A 150 12.36 -10.71 -0.52
N GLY A 151 12.11 -11.88 -1.12
CA GLY A 151 12.59 -13.16 -0.61
C GLY A 151 14.12 -13.26 -0.60
N GLU A 152 14.79 -12.74 -1.62
CA GLU A 152 16.25 -12.72 -1.71
C GLU A 152 16.87 -11.74 -0.70
N ILE A 153 16.30 -10.55 -0.55
CA ILE A 153 16.72 -9.60 0.49
C ILE A 153 16.61 -10.28 1.87
N SER A 154 15.46 -10.91 2.15
CA SER A 154 15.24 -11.65 3.39
C SER A 154 16.22 -12.82 3.58
N ASN A 155 16.61 -13.50 2.50
CA ASN A 155 17.59 -14.58 2.56
C ASN A 155 18.95 -14.07 3.00
N GLN A 156 19.43 -12.95 2.44
CA GLN A 156 20.72 -12.38 2.79
C GLN A 156 20.72 -11.79 4.21
N LEU A 157 19.63 -11.13 4.62
CA LEU A 157 19.44 -10.70 6.02
C LEU A 157 19.56 -11.87 7.01
N ARG A 158 18.91 -13.01 6.72
CA ARG A 158 19.05 -14.24 7.53
C ARG A 158 20.45 -14.86 7.50
N GLN A 159 21.25 -14.59 6.48
CA GLN A 159 22.65 -15.02 6.46
C GLN A 159 23.50 -14.14 7.38
N PHE A 160 23.25 -12.82 7.39
CA PHE A 160 23.92 -11.90 8.31
C PHE A 160 23.55 -12.18 9.78
N GLU A 161 22.29 -12.53 10.06
CA GLU A 161 21.83 -12.97 11.39
C GLU A 161 22.62 -14.18 11.93
N LYS A 162 23.19 -15.02 11.06
CA LYS A 162 24.00 -16.19 11.46
C LYS A 162 25.48 -15.89 11.68
N SER A 163 25.91 -14.64 11.44
CA SER A 163 27.26 -14.19 11.76
C SER A 163 27.42 -13.94 13.27
N GLU A 164 28.56 -13.39 13.70
CA GLU A 164 28.78 -13.00 15.10
C GLU A 164 28.88 -11.47 15.21
N GLY A 165 28.49 -10.93 16.36
CA GLY A 165 28.65 -9.51 16.70
C GLY A 165 27.51 -8.62 16.22
N SER A 166 27.79 -7.31 16.12
CA SER A 166 26.83 -6.23 15.85
C SER A 166 26.01 -6.45 14.57
N VAL A 167 26.63 -7.06 13.55
CA VAL A 167 25.99 -7.40 12.27
C VAL A 167 24.85 -8.39 12.46
N ALA A 168 25.06 -9.45 13.24
CA ALA A 168 24.06 -10.47 13.49
C ALA A 168 22.91 -9.93 14.33
N ASP A 169 23.25 -9.19 15.39
CA ASP A 169 22.28 -8.57 16.29
C ASP A 169 21.38 -7.57 15.55
N PHE A 170 21.96 -6.76 14.66
CA PHE A 170 21.20 -5.79 13.88
C PHE A 170 20.36 -6.46 12.78
N ALA A 171 20.95 -7.38 12.01
CA ALA A 171 20.25 -8.04 10.91
C ALA A 171 19.05 -8.88 11.39
N GLY A 172 19.17 -9.52 12.56
CA GLY A 172 18.08 -10.28 13.19
C GLY A 172 16.89 -9.42 13.65
N GLN A 173 17.07 -8.10 13.77
CA GLN A 173 16.00 -7.16 14.11
C GLN A 173 15.29 -6.57 12.89
N ILE A 174 15.79 -6.77 11.67
CA ILE A 174 15.15 -6.22 10.46
C ILE A 174 13.94 -7.08 10.08
N GLU A 175 12.79 -6.44 9.96
CA GLU A 175 11.54 -7.09 9.57
C GLU A 175 11.13 -6.74 8.14
N HIS A 176 10.46 -7.69 7.48
CA HIS A 176 9.78 -7.47 6.21
C HIS A 176 8.31 -7.11 6.46
N PHE A 177 7.97 -5.83 6.30
CA PHE A 177 6.60 -5.33 6.51
C PHE A 177 5.68 -5.55 5.31
N SER A 178 6.19 -6.17 4.24
CA SER A 178 5.44 -6.46 3.01
C SER A 178 4.74 -5.20 2.49
N THR A 179 3.45 -5.28 2.19
CA THR A 179 2.66 -4.20 1.60
C THR A 179 1.89 -3.38 2.64
N SER A 180 2.45 -3.23 3.84
CA SER A 180 1.79 -2.48 4.92
C SER A 180 1.58 -1.01 4.51
N ARG A 181 0.41 -0.46 4.83
CA ARG A 181 0.09 0.94 4.49
C ARG A 181 1.01 1.88 5.25
N ILE A 182 1.54 2.89 4.56
CA ILE A 182 2.36 3.96 5.12
C ILE A 182 1.57 5.26 5.02
N ASN A 183 1.48 6.00 6.13
CA ASN A 183 0.89 7.34 6.15
C ASN A 183 2.02 8.36 6.22
N LEU A 184 2.27 9.04 5.11
CA LEU A 184 3.32 10.04 4.98
C LEU A 184 2.74 11.41 5.34
N PRO A 185 3.32 12.15 6.30
CA PRO A 185 2.85 13.49 6.61
C PRO A 185 3.06 14.39 5.39
N ILE A 186 2.20 15.39 5.23
CA ILE A 186 2.33 16.39 4.19
C ILE A 186 2.42 17.75 4.86
N ASP A 187 3.45 18.49 4.51
CA ASP A 187 3.57 19.90 4.87
C ASP A 187 2.37 20.68 4.32
N SER A 188 1.61 21.30 5.22
CA SER A 188 0.45 22.10 4.85
C SER A 188 0.51 23.46 5.52
N GLU A 189 0.16 24.51 4.77
CA GLU A 189 0.21 25.90 5.24
C GLU A 189 -0.81 26.21 6.35
N ASP A 190 -1.82 25.35 6.51
CA ASP A 190 -2.96 25.56 7.40
C ASP A 190 -2.77 24.99 8.82
N ASP A 191 -1.55 24.58 9.20
CA ASP A 191 -1.22 23.86 10.46
C ASP A 191 -2.02 22.54 10.69
N GLU A 192 -2.88 22.12 9.76
CA GLU A 192 -3.55 20.82 9.80
C GLU A 192 -2.61 19.71 9.34
N LEU A 193 -2.40 18.70 10.20
CA LEU A 193 -1.67 17.49 9.84
C LEU A 193 -2.47 16.68 8.79
N LYS A 194 -1.98 16.70 7.55
CA LYS A 194 -2.52 15.91 6.44
C LYS A 194 -1.57 14.75 6.15
N TYR A 195 -2.13 13.62 5.72
CA TYR A 195 -1.36 12.43 5.38
C TYR A 195 -1.65 11.97 3.95
N SER A 196 -0.60 11.60 3.23
CA SER A 196 -0.66 10.82 2.01
C SER A 196 -0.58 9.35 2.38
N THR A 197 -1.53 8.54 1.95
CA THR A 197 -1.49 7.08 2.20
C THR A 197 -0.87 6.38 1.00
N ARG A 198 0.12 5.53 1.28
CA ARG A 198 0.85 4.71 0.30
C ARG A 198 0.82 3.22 0.66
N GLU A 199 0.79 2.37 -0.36
CA GLU A 199 0.91 0.91 -0.22
C GLU A 199 2.10 0.38 -1.03
N PRO A 200 3.34 0.39 -0.51
CA PRO A 200 4.49 -0.09 -1.27
C PRO A 200 4.33 -1.58 -1.65
N ASP A 201 5.01 -2.00 -2.71
CA ASP A 201 4.98 -3.41 -3.15
C ASP A 201 5.78 -4.31 -2.19
N ALA A 202 6.85 -3.79 -1.57
CA ALA A 202 7.47 -4.37 -0.39
C ALA A 202 8.16 -3.28 0.44
N SER A 203 8.34 -3.56 1.74
CA SER A 203 9.04 -2.66 2.65
C SER A 203 9.77 -3.43 3.74
N PHE A 204 10.91 -2.89 4.17
CA PHE A 204 11.75 -3.47 5.21
C PHE A 204 12.19 -2.40 6.19
N GLY A 205 12.29 -2.75 7.46
CA GLY A 205 12.86 -1.84 8.43
C GLY A 205 12.98 -2.42 9.82
N HIS A 206 13.58 -1.64 10.70
CA HIS A 206 13.68 -1.94 12.12
C HIS A 206 12.32 -1.68 12.81
N PRO A 207 11.78 -2.62 13.62
CA PRO A 207 10.42 -2.53 14.18
C PRO A 207 10.24 -1.40 15.22
N LYS A 208 11.35 -0.83 15.71
CA LYS A 208 11.33 0.37 16.58
C LYS A 208 11.22 1.68 15.80
N ALA A 209 11.34 1.67 14.46
CA ALA A 209 11.16 2.85 13.63
C ALA A 209 9.69 3.04 13.24
N GLN A 210 9.25 4.30 13.10
CA GLN A 210 7.88 4.62 12.66
C GLN A 210 7.64 4.28 11.18
N TYR A 211 8.68 4.44 10.36
CA TYR A 211 8.65 4.18 8.92
C TYR A 211 9.65 3.07 8.59
N PRO A 212 9.43 2.30 7.49
CA PRO A 212 10.47 1.39 6.98
C PRO A 212 11.74 2.16 6.60
N GLY A 213 12.89 1.50 6.61
CA GLY A 213 14.11 2.06 6.07
C GLY A 213 14.21 1.90 4.54
N VAL A 214 13.72 0.77 4.02
CA VAL A 214 13.75 0.44 2.58
C VAL A 214 12.34 0.23 2.05
N VAL A 215 12.01 0.89 0.94
CA VAL A 215 10.77 0.71 0.16
C VAL A 215 11.10 0.19 -1.23
N ILE A 216 10.29 -0.75 -1.74
CA ILE A 216 10.40 -1.32 -3.08
C ILE A 216 9.09 -1.09 -3.83
N GLU A 217 9.21 -0.57 -5.05
CA GLU A 217 8.11 -0.30 -5.97
C GLU A 217 8.41 -0.94 -7.33
N ILE A 218 7.46 -1.72 -7.85
CA ILE A 218 7.54 -2.30 -9.19
C ILE A 218 6.68 -1.44 -10.12
N CYS A 219 7.34 -0.67 -10.99
CA CYS A 219 6.75 0.30 -11.88
C CYS A 219 6.55 -0.25 -13.31
N TYR A 220 5.74 0.46 -14.10
CA TYR A 220 5.60 0.23 -15.53
C TYR A 220 6.36 1.29 -16.33
N SER A 221 6.97 0.86 -17.45
CA SER A 221 7.85 1.69 -18.30
C SER A 221 7.22 2.96 -18.87
N GLN A 222 5.89 2.99 -18.89
CA GLN A 222 5.12 4.13 -19.40
C GLN A 222 5.19 5.37 -18.50
N LYS A 223 5.79 5.29 -17.29
CA LYS A 223 5.72 6.37 -16.28
C LYS A 223 7.01 6.66 -15.49
N ARG A 224 8.19 6.49 -16.10
CA ARG A 224 9.50 6.84 -15.46
C ARG A 224 9.55 8.24 -14.82
N ARG A 225 8.82 9.23 -15.35
CA ARG A 225 8.75 10.59 -14.78
C ARG A 225 8.11 10.65 -13.38
N ASP A 226 7.26 9.69 -13.04
CA ASP A 226 6.60 9.65 -11.73
C ASP A 226 7.49 9.04 -10.65
N VAL A 227 8.61 8.40 -11.02
CA VAL A 227 9.50 7.70 -10.08
C VAL A 227 10.24 8.68 -9.17
N ALA A 228 10.75 9.80 -9.70
CA ALA A 228 11.43 10.83 -8.89
C ALA A 228 10.46 11.43 -7.86
N LEU A 229 9.26 11.80 -8.30
CA LEU A 229 8.21 12.33 -7.42
C LEU A 229 7.74 11.30 -6.38
N LEU A 230 7.79 10.02 -6.71
CA LEU A 230 7.47 8.95 -5.76
C LEU A 230 8.57 8.81 -4.70
N ALA A 231 9.84 8.90 -5.11
CA ALA A 231 10.97 8.88 -4.19
C ALA A 231 10.94 10.11 -3.25
N ASP A 232 10.66 11.30 -3.79
CA ASP A 232 10.46 12.52 -3.00
C ASP A 232 9.34 12.34 -1.97
N ASP A 233 8.20 11.78 -2.40
CA ASP A 233 7.07 11.57 -1.51
C ASP A 233 7.46 10.64 -0.33
N TYR A 234 8.26 9.60 -0.54
CA TYR A 234 8.70 8.72 0.56
C TYR A 234 9.81 9.32 1.41
N ILE A 235 10.85 9.88 0.78
CA ILE A 235 12.08 10.29 1.46
C ILE A 235 11.91 11.65 2.15
N LEU A 236 11.39 12.66 1.43
CA LEU A 236 11.27 14.01 1.97
C LEU A 236 10.17 14.11 3.02
N ASN A 237 9.00 13.52 2.76
CA ASN A 237 7.90 13.56 3.74
C ASN A 237 8.18 12.72 5.01
N THR A 238 9.28 11.97 5.07
CA THR A 238 9.68 11.24 6.29
C THR A 238 10.99 11.75 6.86
N ASP A 239 11.48 12.89 6.39
CA ASP A 239 12.76 13.49 6.78
C ASP A 239 13.94 12.50 6.67
N GLY A 240 13.90 11.63 5.66
CA GLY A 240 14.90 10.58 5.45
C GLY A 240 14.79 9.37 6.39
N SER A 241 13.68 9.21 7.12
CA SER A 241 13.42 7.98 7.88
C SER A 241 13.30 6.77 6.96
N ILE A 242 12.66 6.96 5.79
CA ILE A 242 12.82 6.05 4.65
C ILE A 242 14.14 6.42 3.97
N LYS A 243 15.16 5.58 4.13
CA LYS A 243 16.54 5.80 3.66
C LYS A 243 16.73 5.41 2.20
N VAL A 244 15.95 4.45 1.68
CA VAL A 244 16.07 3.97 0.31
C VAL A 244 14.72 3.70 -0.33
N VAL A 245 14.54 4.20 -1.55
CA VAL A 245 13.44 3.81 -2.43
C VAL A 245 14.00 3.11 -3.67
N VAL A 246 13.69 1.83 -3.81
CA VAL A 246 14.06 0.99 -4.94
C VAL A 246 12.89 0.94 -5.92
N CYS A 247 13.11 1.40 -7.15
CA CYS A 247 12.10 1.36 -8.21
C CYS A 247 12.57 0.44 -9.33
N VAL A 248 11.80 -0.62 -9.60
CA VAL A 248 12.06 -1.54 -10.70
C VAL A 248 11.04 -1.30 -11.79
N ASP A 249 11.50 -0.85 -12.94
CA ASP A 249 10.67 -0.59 -14.09
C ASP A 249 10.75 -1.78 -15.07
N ILE A 250 9.58 -2.38 -15.34
CA ILE A 250 9.43 -3.52 -16.24
C ILE A 250 8.57 -3.11 -17.44
N ASP A 251 9.11 -3.26 -18.66
CA ASP A 251 8.32 -3.16 -19.90
C ASP A 251 7.63 -4.49 -20.22
N TYR A 252 6.39 -4.42 -20.72
CA TYR A 252 5.54 -5.58 -21.00
C TYR A 252 5.02 -5.64 -22.44
N LYS A 253 5.20 -4.60 -23.25
CA LYS A 253 4.45 -4.49 -24.52
C LYS A 253 5.31 -4.64 -25.76
N GLN A 254 6.58 -4.25 -25.70
CA GLN A 254 7.42 -4.15 -26.90
C GLN A 254 8.86 -4.64 -26.71
N SER A 255 9.29 -4.78 -25.47
CA SER A 255 10.67 -5.06 -25.13
C SER A 255 10.72 -5.90 -23.85
N GLN A 256 11.77 -6.73 -23.73
CA GLN A 256 12.10 -7.37 -22.48
C GLN A 256 12.89 -6.45 -21.53
N ARG A 257 13.20 -5.21 -21.92
CA ARG A 257 14.03 -4.31 -21.14
C ARG A 257 13.42 -4.02 -19.76
N ALA A 258 14.27 -4.06 -18.75
CA ALA A 258 13.92 -3.72 -17.40
C ALA A 258 15.06 -2.92 -16.74
N THR A 259 14.68 -1.90 -15.98
CA THR A 259 15.61 -0.94 -15.37
C THR A 259 15.39 -0.82 -13.88
N LEU A 260 16.46 -0.47 -13.17
CA LEU A 260 16.48 -0.26 -11.73
C LEU A 260 16.84 1.20 -11.45
N SER A 261 16.11 1.84 -10.54
CA SER A 261 16.51 3.09 -9.90
C SER A 261 16.60 2.90 -8.38
N VAL A 262 17.57 3.55 -7.76
CA VAL A 262 17.76 3.57 -6.31
C VAL A 262 17.90 5.03 -5.89
N TRP A 263 17.01 5.47 -5.00
CA TRP A 263 16.96 6.84 -4.52
C TRP A 263 17.26 6.91 -3.03
N ARG A 264 17.99 7.96 -2.62
CA ARG A 264 18.45 8.18 -1.25
C ARG A 264 18.31 9.65 -0.82
N PRO A 265 18.23 9.92 0.50
CA PRO A 265 18.35 11.27 1.01
C PRO A 265 19.79 11.79 0.90
N GLU A 266 19.94 13.06 0.58
CA GLU A 266 21.23 13.76 0.48
C GLU A 266 21.11 15.17 1.05
N TYR A 267 22.13 15.60 1.81
CA TYR A 267 22.30 16.99 2.20
C TYR A 267 23.26 17.67 1.22
N VAL A 268 22.80 18.73 0.56
CA VAL A 268 23.63 19.51 -0.38
C VAL A 268 23.75 20.95 0.07
N THR A 269 24.94 21.54 -0.09
CA THR A 269 25.15 22.97 0.21
C THR A 269 25.15 23.77 -1.09
N VAL A 270 24.18 24.66 -1.26
CA VAL A 270 24.08 25.58 -2.40
C VAL A 270 24.09 27.01 -1.89
N GLU A 271 25.05 27.82 -2.34
CA GLU A 271 25.22 29.22 -1.93
C GLU A 271 25.31 29.42 -0.40
N GLY A 272 25.95 28.47 0.31
CA GLY A 272 26.12 28.53 1.76
C GLY A 272 24.88 28.15 2.57
N LYS A 273 23.81 27.69 1.92
CA LYS A 273 22.63 27.10 2.57
C LYS A 273 22.60 25.59 2.34
N GLU A 274 22.26 24.85 3.37
CA GLU A 274 22.10 23.40 3.31
C GLU A 274 20.66 23.05 2.92
N TYR A 275 20.49 22.11 2.00
CA TYR A 275 19.22 21.62 1.51
C TYR A 275 19.17 20.11 1.69
N PHE A 276 18.04 19.61 2.18
CA PHE A 276 17.73 18.19 2.20
C PHE A 276 16.97 17.84 0.92
N GLN A 277 17.50 16.90 0.14
CA GLN A 277 16.92 16.52 -1.14
C GLN A 277 16.96 15.01 -1.35
N THR A 278 16.23 14.54 -2.36
CA THR A 278 16.30 13.17 -2.85
C THR A 278 17.26 13.11 -4.03
N THR A 279 18.15 12.12 -4.05
CA THR A 279 19.11 11.90 -5.15
C THR A 279 19.01 10.47 -5.67
N ALA A 280 19.25 10.28 -6.97
CA ALA A 280 19.29 8.96 -7.58
C ALA A 280 20.73 8.45 -7.61
N ASP A 281 21.08 7.57 -6.67
CA ASP A 281 22.34 6.81 -6.68
C ASP A 281 22.45 5.94 -7.94
N VAL A 282 21.31 5.40 -8.38
CA VAL A 282 21.16 4.66 -9.62
C VAL A 282 19.94 5.22 -10.33
N ASP A 283 20.10 5.73 -11.55
CA ASP A 283 18.97 6.27 -12.35
C ASP A 283 18.69 5.40 -13.58
N ALA A 284 17.66 4.56 -13.44
CA ALA A 284 17.11 3.66 -14.46
C ALA A 284 18.19 2.90 -15.24
N GLN A 285 19.16 2.37 -14.49
CA GLN A 285 20.18 1.51 -15.03
C GLN A 285 19.54 0.20 -15.51
N ALA A 286 19.79 -0.19 -16.75
CA ALA A 286 19.28 -1.45 -17.28
C ALA A 286 19.94 -2.63 -16.54
N PHE A 287 19.13 -3.53 -16.01
CA PHE A 287 19.59 -4.85 -15.55
C PHE A 287 19.21 -5.95 -16.53
N ARG A 288 18.23 -5.71 -17.42
CA ARG A 288 17.86 -6.60 -18.54
C ARG A 288 17.79 -5.81 -19.84
N THR A 289 18.42 -6.29 -20.90
CA THR A 289 18.37 -5.70 -22.25
C THR A 289 17.02 -5.93 -22.93
N ASP A 290 16.80 -5.29 -24.08
CA ASP A 290 15.59 -5.50 -24.90
C ASP A 290 15.43 -6.97 -25.37
N ASP A 291 16.53 -7.71 -25.49
CA ASP A 291 16.56 -9.13 -25.86
C ASP A 291 16.43 -10.08 -24.65
N GLY A 292 16.30 -9.56 -23.43
CA GLY A 292 16.15 -10.36 -22.22
C GLY A 292 17.48 -10.81 -21.58
N ILE A 293 18.61 -10.24 -22.00
CA ILE A 293 19.94 -10.61 -21.51
C ILE A 293 20.30 -9.78 -20.26
N PRO A 294 20.86 -10.36 -19.19
CA PRO A 294 21.35 -9.61 -18.05
C PRO A 294 22.48 -8.64 -18.40
N VAL A 295 22.51 -7.46 -17.79
CA VAL A 295 23.62 -6.50 -17.90
C VAL A 295 24.59 -6.74 -16.74
N GLU A 296 25.76 -7.34 -17.01
CA GLU A 296 26.65 -7.92 -15.99
C GLU A 296 27.03 -6.98 -14.84
N ASP A 297 27.29 -5.70 -15.13
CA ASP A 297 27.74 -4.72 -14.12
C ASP A 297 26.62 -4.11 -13.27
N THR A 298 25.35 -4.40 -13.59
CA THR A 298 24.21 -3.84 -12.86
C THR A 298 23.91 -4.68 -11.61
N MET A 299 23.90 -4.04 -10.45
CA MET A 299 23.61 -4.68 -9.16
C MET A 299 22.75 -3.75 -8.28
N LEU A 300 21.77 -4.32 -7.59
CA LEU A 300 21.13 -3.65 -6.47
C LEU A 300 22.00 -3.84 -5.23
N ARG A 301 22.35 -2.74 -4.56
CA ARG A 301 23.11 -2.74 -3.30
C ARG A 301 22.30 -1.99 -2.24
N LEU A 302 22.07 -2.64 -1.11
CA LEU A 302 21.42 -2.06 0.06
C LEU A 302 22.33 -2.27 1.26
N SER A 303 22.83 -1.19 1.86
CA SER A 303 23.58 -1.27 3.10
C SER A 303 22.67 -1.73 4.22
N LEU A 304 23.17 -2.50 5.20
CA LEU A 304 22.40 -2.76 6.42
C LEU A 304 21.95 -1.46 7.09
N ARG A 305 22.73 -0.39 6.99
CA ARG A 305 22.39 0.94 7.51
C ARG A 305 21.11 1.51 6.87
N ASP A 306 20.71 1.04 5.70
CA ASP A 306 19.51 1.52 5.00
C ASP A 306 18.21 1.07 5.67
N PHE A 307 18.26 0.05 6.53
CA PHE A 307 17.07 -0.58 7.10
C PHE A 307 16.62 0.08 8.42
N ALA A 308 17.30 1.14 8.88
CA ALA A 308 16.94 1.84 10.12
C ALA A 308 17.24 3.35 10.06
N THR A 309 16.70 4.09 11.01
CA THR A 309 16.98 5.51 11.20
C THR A 309 18.34 5.71 11.87
N ASP A 310 18.95 6.89 11.69
CA ASP A 310 20.28 7.18 12.27
C ASP A 310 20.35 6.97 13.79
N PRO A 311 19.34 7.38 14.60
CA PRO A 311 19.33 7.11 16.04
C PRO A 311 19.39 5.62 16.39
N LEU A 312 18.78 4.75 15.57
CA LEU A 312 18.83 3.30 15.78
C LEU A 312 20.17 2.69 15.35
N LEU A 313 20.96 3.40 14.56
CA LEU A 313 22.28 2.97 14.08
C LEU A 313 23.43 3.43 14.98
N GLU A 314 23.18 4.27 15.99
CA GLU A 314 24.21 4.77 16.91
C GLU A 314 24.94 3.63 17.63
N GLU A 315 24.22 2.57 17.98
CA GLU A 315 24.76 1.36 18.63
C GLU A 315 25.48 0.41 17.64
N TYR A 316 25.36 0.65 16.33
CA TYR A 316 25.83 -0.20 15.24
C TYR A 316 26.70 0.59 14.25
N ALA A 317 27.65 1.38 14.77
CA ALA A 317 28.49 2.25 13.94
C ALA A 317 29.43 1.48 12.99
N ASP A 318 29.75 0.22 13.28
CA ASP A 318 30.71 -0.61 12.59
C ASP A 318 30.11 -1.50 11.47
N ILE A 319 28.78 -1.57 11.37
CA ILE A 319 28.13 -2.39 10.32
C ILE A 319 28.32 -1.75 8.94
N ASN A 320 28.81 -2.55 7.99
CA ASN A 320 29.10 -2.14 6.63
C ASN A 320 28.70 -3.18 5.57
N GLN A 321 28.05 -4.26 5.99
CA GLN A 321 27.57 -5.32 5.12
C GLN A 321 26.43 -4.78 4.24
N GLU A 322 26.34 -5.36 3.05
CA GLU A 322 25.37 -4.97 2.05
C GLU A 322 24.63 -6.20 1.54
N VAL A 323 23.32 -6.08 1.37
CA VAL A 323 22.55 -6.97 0.52
C VAL A 323 22.88 -6.63 -0.93
N VAL A 324 23.30 -7.63 -1.70
CA VAL A 324 23.70 -7.46 -3.11
C VAL A 324 22.89 -8.42 -3.99
N ILE A 325 22.18 -7.88 -4.97
CA ILE A 325 21.39 -8.66 -5.93
C ILE A 325 21.84 -8.32 -7.34
N THR A 326 22.35 -9.31 -8.08
CA THR A 326 22.92 -9.11 -9.41
C THR A 326 21.84 -8.98 -10.48
N ALA A 327 22.19 -8.38 -11.62
CA ALA A 327 21.35 -8.39 -12.82
C ALA A 327 20.93 -9.80 -13.24
N GLN A 328 21.79 -10.80 -13.05
CA GLN A 328 21.46 -12.20 -13.35
C GLN A 328 20.33 -12.71 -12.45
N GLN A 329 20.38 -12.43 -11.15
CA GLN A 329 19.31 -12.78 -10.21
C GLN A 329 18.01 -12.04 -10.55
N LEU A 330 18.08 -10.72 -10.77
CA LEU A 330 16.92 -9.91 -11.15
C LEU A 330 16.27 -10.43 -12.46
N CYS A 331 17.07 -10.75 -13.48
CA CYS A 331 16.56 -11.34 -14.71
C CYS A 331 15.92 -12.71 -14.48
N ALA A 332 16.52 -13.57 -13.67
CA ALA A 332 15.96 -14.88 -13.34
C ALA A 332 14.63 -14.76 -12.58
N PHE A 333 14.49 -13.76 -11.71
CA PHE A 333 13.24 -13.47 -11.02
C PHE A 333 12.16 -13.07 -12.03
N LEU A 334 12.50 -12.20 -12.98
CA LEU A 334 11.58 -11.73 -14.01
C LEU A 334 11.16 -12.86 -14.96
N GLN A 335 12.11 -13.67 -15.45
CA GLN A 335 11.82 -14.84 -16.27
C GLN A 335 10.87 -15.83 -15.58
N SER A 336 11.09 -16.08 -14.28
CA SER A 336 10.21 -16.94 -13.52
C SER A 336 8.82 -16.35 -13.33
N ALA A 337 8.71 -15.02 -13.22
CA ALA A 337 7.45 -14.31 -13.11
C ALA A 337 6.67 -14.31 -14.44
N GLU A 338 7.35 -14.11 -15.57
CA GLU A 338 6.81 -14.24 -16.93
C GLU A 338 6.31 -15.65 -17.20
N ALA A 339 7.10 -16.68 -16.87
CA ALA A 339 6.70 -18.08 -17.02
C ALA A 339 5.45 -18.41 -16.20
N ARG A 340 5.34 -17.87 -14.97
CA ARG A 340 4.15 -18.03 -14.13
C ARG A 340 2.92 -17.35 -14.75
N GLN A 341 3.06 -16.14 -15.27
CA GLN A 341 1.96 -15.45 -15.94
C GLN A 341 1.51 -16.22 -17.20
N SER A 342 2.46 -16.70 -18.00
CA SER A 342 2.19 -17.52 -19.19
C SER A 342 1.38 -18.77 -18.82
N ALA A 343 1.83 -19.54 -17.82
CA ALA A 343 1.12 -20.73 -17.37
C ALA A 343 -0.31 -20.41 -16.87
N GLN A 344 -0.53 -19.27 -16.21
CA GLN A 344 -1.88 -18.84 -15.80
C GLN A 344 -2.77 -18.46 -16.98
N ILE A 345 -2.23 -17.79 -17.99
CA ILE A 345 -2.99 -17.38 -19.19
C ILE A 345 -3.36 -18.61 -20.03
N HIS A 346 -2.40 -19.52 -20.22
CA HIS A 346 -2.57 -20.72 -21.05
C HIS A 346 -3.17 -21.91 -20.29
N HIS A 347 -3.46 -21.76 -19.00
CA HIS A 347 -3.98 -22.83 -18.12
C HIS A 347 -3.07 -24.07 -18.12
N GLU A 348 -1.76 -23.84 -18.15
CA GLU A 348 -0.74 -24.89 -18.19
C GLU A 348 -0.23 -25.23 -16.79
N GLY A 349 0.32 -26.43 -16.66
CA GLY A 349 0.88 -26.96 -15.42
C GLY A 349 0.08 -28.12 -14.84
N SER A 350 0.60 -28.69 -13.77
CA SER A 350 -0.06 -29.80 -13.09
C SER A 350 -1.27 -29.30 -12.30
N VAL A 351 -2.40 -29.97 -12.47
CA VAL A 351 -3.61 -29.75 -11.69
C VAL A 351 -4.01 -31.03 -10.98
N ASN A 352 -4.47 -30.90 -9.74
CA ASN A 352 -5.02 -32.04 -9.03
C ASN A 352 -6.33 -32.48 -9.72
N THR A 353 -6.44 -33.76 -10.02
CA THR A 353 -7.69 -34.38 -10.45
C THR A 353 -8.40 -34.95 -9.24
N ILE A 354 -9.72 -34.77 -9.19
CA ILE A 354 -10.51 -35.47 -8.18
C ILE A 354 -10.62 -36.94 -8.58
N ARG A 355 -10.64 -37.84 -7.59
CA ARG A 355 -10.88 -39.26 -7.81
C ARG A 355 -12.20 -39.45 -8.59
N PRO A 356 -12.26 -40.34 -9.59
CA PRO A 356 -13.50 -40.63 -10.31
C PRO A 356 -14.64 -40.98 -9.35
N GLY A 357 -15.84 -40.47 -9.62
CA GLY A 357 -17.03 -40.70 -8.79
C GLY A 357 -17.19 -39.79 -7.56
N VAL A 358 -16.19 -38.97 -7.22
CA VAL A 358 -16.29 -38.01 -6.11
C VAL A 358 -16.98 -36.72 -6.59
N LEU A 359 -18.03 -36.29 -5.88
CA LEU A 359 -18.72 -35.03 -6.15
C LEU A 359 -18.09 -33.89 -5.32
N LYS A 360 -17.90 -32.72 -5.95
CA LYS A 360 -17.48 -31.50 -5.25
C LYS A 360 -18.68 -30.90 -4.51
N ARG A 361 -18.65 -30.88 -3.17
CA ARG A 361 -19.64 -30.14 -2.38
C ARG A 361 -19.47 -28.64 -2.65
N ARG A 362 -20.47 -28.02 -3.30
CA ARG A 362 -20.53 -26.56 -3.39
C ARG A 362 -20.89 -26.00 -2.01
N ARG A 363 -20.22 -24.93 -1.60
CA ARG A 363 -20.58 -24.22 -0.36
C ARG A 363 -21.96 -23.60 -0.57
N HIS A 364 -22.91 -23.89 0.31
CA HIS A 364 -24.16 -23.14 0.35
C HIS A 364 -23.83 -21.71 0.79
N ILE A 365 -24.36 -20.74 0.04
CA ILE A 365 -24.31 -19.33 0.38
C ILE A 365 -24.94 -19.20 1.77
N THR A 366 -24.15 -18.79 2.76
CA THR A 366 -24.64 -18.56 4.12
C THR A 366 -25.46 -17.26 4.13
N PRO A 367 -26.45 -17.07 5.02
CA PRO A 367 -27.27 -15.85 5.04
C PRO A 367 -26.46 -14.53 5.11
N SER A 368 -25.25 -14.56 5.68
CA SER A 368 -24.28 -13.45 5.67
C SER A 368 -23.75 -13.07 4.26
N ASP A 369 -23.93 -13.95 3.27
CA ASP A 369 -23.45 -13.79 1.90
C ASP A 369 -24.56 -13.27 0.94
N VAL A 370 -25.84 -13.25 1.37
CA VAL A 370 -27.02 -12.99 0.52
C VAL A 370 -27.52 -11.53 0.56
N THR A 371 -27.07 -10.67 1.47
CA THR A 371 -27.60 -9.30 1.61
C THR A 371 -27.11 -8.32 0.54
N GLY A 372 -27.08 -8.70 -0.74
CA GLY A 372 -26.63 -7.85 -1.84
C GLY A 372 -26.99 -8.34 -3.23
N SER A 373 -28.13 -9.00 -3.40
CA SER A 373 -28.70 -9.29 -4.71
C SER A 373 -30.17 -8.90 -4.71
N ASP A 374 -30.44 -7.60 -4.75
CA ASP A 374 -31.71 -7.10 -5.26
C ASP A 374 -31.73 -7.39 -6.76
N ASP A 375 -32.21 -8.58 -7.13
CA ASP A 375 -32.77 -8.91 -8.43
C ASP A 375 -33.35 -10.34 -8.37
N GLU A 376 -34.52 -10.49 -7.76
CA GLU A 376 -35.45 -11.56 -8.13
C GLU A 376 -36.82 -10.96 -8.45
N GLN A 377 -37.08 -10.77 -9.75
CA GLN A 377 -38.40 -11.05 -10.29
C GLN A 377 -38.28 -12.33 -11.12
N THR A 378 -38.41 -13.48 -10.47
CA THR A 378 -38.89 -14.67 -11.17
C THR A 378 -40.25 -15.02 -10.61
N SER A 379 -41.24 -14.82 -11.46
CA SER A 379 -42.65 -14.99 -11.19
C SER A 379 -42.97 -16.44 -10.85
N GLU A 380 -43.76 -16.59 -9.79
CA GLU A 380 -44.56 -17.77 -9.50
C GLU A 380 -45.32 -18.22 -10.76
N ARG A 381 -45.30 -19.53 -11.04
CA ARG A 381 -46.48 -20.25 -11.48
C ARG A 381 -46.43 -21.69 -11.00
N GLU A 382 -47.31 -21.96 -10.03
CA GLU A 382 -47.74 -23.27 -9.59
C GLU A 382 -48.12 -24.18 -10.76
N THR A 383 -47.88 -25.49 -10.62
CA THR A 383 -48.95 -26.47 -10.87
C THR A 383 -48.79 -27.68 -9.96
N LYS A 384 -49.72 -27.77 -9.01
CA LYS A 384 -50.07 -28.94 -8.20
C LYS A 384 -50.19 -30.20 -9.06
N ARG A 385 -49.70 -31.33 -8.54
CA ARG A 385 -50.43 -32.61 -8.48
C ARG A 385 -49.88 -33.43 -7.32
N GLY A 386 -50.73 -33.65 -6.33
CA GLY A 386 -50.41 -34.38 -5.10
C GLY A 386 -50.90 -35.82 -5.09
N ARG A 387 -50.73 -36.40 -3.89
CA ARG A 387 -51.16 -37.72 -3.37
C ARG A 387 -50.24 -38.89 -3.76
N SER A 388 -49.83 -39.79 -2.88
CA SER A 388 -50.32 -40.13 -1.54
C SER A 388 -49.20 -40.76 -0.70
N ASP A 389 -49.12 -40.39 0.57
CA ASP A 389 -48.60 -41.24 1.64
C ASP A 389 -49.44 -42.51 1.75
N SER A 390 -48.78 -43.63 2.04
CA SER A 390 -49.38 -44.71 2.83
C SER A 390 -48.27 -45.54 3.48
N ASP A 391 -48.13 -45.35 4.80
CA ASP A 391 -47.41 -46.23 5.71
C ASP A 391 -48.05 -47.64 5.73
N TYR A 392 -47.24 -48.67 5.47
CA TYR A 392 -47.54 -50.03 5.96
C TYR A 392 -46.26 -50.86 6.09
N HIS A 393 -45.86 -51.12 7.33
CA HIS A 393 -44.97 -52.23 7.68
C HIS A 393 -45.82 -53.46 8.03
N PRO A 394 -45.35 -54.67 7.68
CA PRO A 394 -45.35 -55.72 8.69
C PRO A 394 -44.03 -56.49 8.78
N SER A 395 -43.87 -57.07 9.95
CA SER A 395 -42.68 -57.62 10.58
C SER A 395 -42.18 -58.97 10.02
N SER A 396 -40.88 -59.19 10.23
CA SER A 396 -40.17 -60.43 10.60
C SER A 396 -40.79 -61.81 10.33
N LEU A 397 -40.04 -62.71 9.67
CA LEU A 397 -39.40 -63.91 10.27
C LEU A 397 -38.85 -64.88 9.20
N SER A 398 -37.74 -65.55 9.56
CA SER A 398 -37.23 -66.87 9.10
C SER A 398 -37.23 -67.15 7.58
N GLY A 399 -36.09 -67.29 6.90
CA GLY A 399 -35.06 -68.29 7.20
C GLY A 399 -35.42 -69.60 6.50
N GLU A 400 -34.81 -69.90 5.35
CA GLU A 400 -34.25 -71.22 5.06
C GLU A 400 -33.46 -71.21 3.74
N SER A 401 -32.34 -71.93 3.80
CA SER A 401 -31.45 -72.30 2.71
C SER A 401 -32.18 -73.18 1.68
N THR A 402 -31.69 -73.25 0.45
CA THR A 402 -31.31 -74.51 -0.25
C THR A 402 -30.88 -74.21 -1.70
N ILE A 403 -29.61 -74.59 -1.96
CA ILE A 403 -28.91 -74.91 -3.22
C ILE A 403 -28.66 -73.79 -4.24
#